data_AF-A0A843RKT3-F1
#
_entry.id   AF-A0A843RKT3-F1
#
_cell.length_a   1.000
_cell.length_b   1.000
_cell.length_c   1.000
_cell.angle_alpha   90.00
_cell.angle_beta   90.00
_cell.angle_gamma   90.00
#
_symmetry.space_group_name_H-M   'P 1'
#
loop_
_entity.id
_entity.type
_entity.pdbx_description
1 polymer ?
#
loop_
_entity_poly.entity_id
_entity_poly.type
_entity_poly.pdbx_seq_one_letter_code
_entity_poly.pdbx_strand_id
1 'polypeptide(L)'
;MTEELKQVGDEAQAVADAEGMEGTAASTVQDSAGADSVLGQASRLITPPAAGETEVIRLSPGERFELATNPASVNLTIDGNNLVLGFDLDGDRTPDSFVVLEDMVLAAGGENPPVLM
;
A
#
# COMPACT_ATOMS: atom_id res chain seq x y z
N MET A 1 4.57 52.50 -13.03
CA MET A 1 4.62 52.10 -11.62
C MET A 1 3.55 52.92 -10.94
N THR A 2 2.37 52.39 -10.60
CA THR A 2 2.03 51.03 -10.18
C THR A 2 0.54 50.81 -10.43
N GLU A 3 0.14 49.56 -10.63
CA GLU A 3 -1.22 49.11 -10.97
C GLU A 3 -2.28 49.44 -9.90
N GLU A 4 -3.55 49.59 -10.31
CA GLU A 4 -4.67 49.02 -9.53
C GLU A 4 -5.85 48.69 -10.45
N LEU A 5 -6.04 47.38 -10.68
CA LEU A 5 -7.13 46.81 -11.47
C LEU A 5 -8.39 46.72 -10.61
N LYS A 6 -9.38 47.55 -10.90
CA LYS A 6 -10.72 47.46 -10.31
C LYS A 6 -11.59 46.56 -11.18
N GLN A 7 -11.69 45.28 -10.82
CA GLN A 7 -12.58 44.32 -11.45
C GLN A 7 -13.96 44.37 -10.75
N VAL A 8 -14.94 44.96 -11.45
CA VAL A 8 -16.39 44.83 -11.22
C VAL A 8 -16.84 43.88 -12.34
N GLY A 9 -17.38 42.69 -12.08
CA GLY A 9 -18.70 42.46 -11.50
C GLY A 9 -19.68 42.19 -12.65
N ASP A 10 -20.36 41.04 -12.57
CA ASP A 10 -21.52 40.61 -13.37
C ASP A 10 -21.23 40.02 -14.76
N GLU A 11 -21.46 38.71 -14.92
CA GLU A 11 -22.53 38.20 -15.79
C GLU A 11 -23.02 36.84 -15.25
N ALA A 12 -24.33 36.78 -15.04
CA ALA A 12 -25.06 35.61 -14.57
C ALA A 12 -25.32 34.63 -15.72
N GLN A 13 -24.98 33.35 -15.53
CA GLN A 13 -25.48 32.27 -16.39
C GLN A 13 -26.35 31.34 -15.54
N ALA A 14 -27.64 31.66 -15.44
CA ALA A 14 -28.66 30.73 -14.95
C ALA A 14 -29.40 30.15 -16.15
N VAL A 15 -29.05 28.92 -16.52
CA VAL A 15 -29.95 28.04 -17.28
C VAL A 15 -30.12 26.77 -16.46
N ALA A 16 -31.19 26.76 -15.68
CA ALA A 16 -31.74 25.56 -15.09
C ALA A 16 -32.60 24.89 -16.15
N ASP A 17 -32.23 23.69 -16.57
CA ASP A 17 -33.19 22.72 -17.07
C ASP A 17 -32.95 21.42 -16.31
N ALA A 18 -33.99 20.98 -15.61
CA ALA A 18 -33.97 19.91 -14.66
C ALA A 18 -34.58 18.66 -15.27
N GLU A 19 -34.12 17.53 -14.73
CA GLU A 19 -34.81 16.23 -14.59
C GLU A 19 -34.32 15.11 -15.51
N GLY A 20 -33.55 14.21 -14.88
CA GLY A 20 -33.14 12.92 -15.37
C GLY A 20 -32.67 12.08 -14.19
N MET A 21 -33.57 11.25 -13.68
CA MET A 21 -33.52 10.38 -12.52
C MET A 21 -32.26 9.51 -12.34
N GLU A 22 -31.90 9.38 -11.05
CA GLU A 22 -31.47 8.16 -10.34
C GLU A 22 -30.08 7.56 -10.61
N GLY A 23 -29.29 7.50 -9.54
CA GLY A 23 -28.10 6.66 -9.45
C GLY A 23 -27.03 7.25 -8.55
N THR A 24 -27.24 7.22 -7.23
CA THR A 24 -26.19 7.39 -6.22
C THR A 24 -25.21 6.21 -6.33
N ALA A 25 -24.38 6.21 -7.36
CA ALA A 25 -23.10 5.53 -7.29
C ALA A 25 -22.23 6.45 -6.44
N ALA A 26 -22.19 6.17 -5.13
CA ALA A 26 -21.05 6.55 -4.33
C ALA A 26 -19.83 5.91 -5.02
N SER A 27 -19.19 6.66 -5.92
CA SER A 27 -17.81 6.37 -6.30
C SER A 27 -17.05 6.51 -5.01
N THR A 28 -16.80 5.34 -4.40
CA THR A 28 -15.79 5.15 -3.39
C THR A 28 -14.57 5.92 -3.88
N VAL A 29 -14.31 7.04 -3.23
CA VAL A 29 -13.00 7.66 -3.29
C VAL A 29 -12.13 6.64 -2.59
N GLN A 30 -11.53 5.74 -3.38
CA GLN A 30 -10.31 5.08 -2.96
C GLN A 30 -9.31 6.22 -2.83
N ASP A 31 -9.28 6.79 -1.63
CA ASP A 31 -8.11 7.45 -1.10
C ASP A 31 -7.03 6.37 -1.11
N SER A 32 -6.37 6.25 -2.26
CA SER A 32 -5.05 5.66 -2.35
C SER A 32 -4.18 6.60 -1.54
N ALA A 33 -4.19 6.43 -0.21
CA ALA A 33 -3.33 7.12 0.72
C ALA A 33 -1.95 7.13 0.10
N GLY A 34 -1.49 8.33 -0.24
CA GLY A 34 -0.35 8.53 -1.14
C GLY A 34 0.82 7.68 -0.69
N ALA A 35 1.13 6.65 -1.49
CA ALA A 35 2.49 6.19 -1.60
C ALA A 35 3.25 7.33 -2.29
N ASP A 36 3.63 8.35 -1.51
CA ASP A 36 4.75 9.21 -1.84
C ASP A 36 5.99 8.32 -1.76
N SER A 37 6.13 7.46 -2.77
CA SER A 37 7.31 6.66 -2.98
C SER A 37 8.36 7.66 -3.40
N VAL A 38 9.07 8.18 -2.40
CA VAL A 38 10.27 8.99 -2.59
C VAL A 38 11.21 8.17 -3.46
N LEU A 39 11.18 8.45 -4.77
CA LEU A 39 12.00 7.82 -5.79
C LEU A 39 13.47 7.98 -5.36
N GLY A 40 14.05 6.92 -4.78
CA GLY A 40 15.42 6.93 -4.26
C GLY A 40 15.67 6.17 -2.94
N GLN A 41 14.64 5.68 -2.23
CA GLN A 41 14.87 4.75 -1.10
C GLN A 41 14.97 3.32 -1.62
N ALA A 42 16.07 2.63 -1.34
CA ALA A 42 16.23 1.23 -1.67
C ALA A 42 15.23 0.41 -0.86
N SER A 43 14.35 -0.32 -1.55
CA SER A 43 13.50 -1.34 -0.96
C SER A 43 14.24 -2.67 -0.90
N ARG A 44 14.04 -3.41 0.19
CA ARG A 44 14.47 -4.79 0.26
C ARG A 44 13.48 -5.67 -0.49
N LEU A 45 13.94 -6.29 -1.57
CA LEU A 45 13.13 -7.26 -2.29
C LEU A 45 13.12 -8.60 -1.52
N ILE A 46 11.94 -9.07 -1.17
CA ILE A 46 11.70 -10.36 -0.51
C ILE A 46 11.32 -11.37 -1.60
N THR A 47 12.20 -12.31 -1.86
CA THR A 47 11.96 -13.40 -2.81
C THR A 47 11.50 -14.65 -2.08
N PRO A 48 10.58 -15.45 -2.67
CA PRO A 48 10.23 -16.74 -2.11
C PRO A 48 11.46 -17.66 -2.07
N PRO A 49 11.75 -18.31 -0.93
CA PRO A 49 12.79 -19.32 -0.87
C PRO A 49 12.33 -20.61 -1.56
N ALA A 50 13.24 -21.57 -1.73
CA ALA A 50 12.91 -22.84 -2.38
C ALA A 50 11.84 -23.62 -1.59
N ALA A 51 11.13 -24.53 -2.27
CA ALA A 51 10.08 -25.33 -1.64
C ALA A 51 10.64 -26.11 -0.42
N GLY A 52 9.93 -26.03 0.70
CA GLY A 52 10.34 -26.62 1.98
C GLY A 52 11.36 -25.81 2.77
N GLU A 53 11.83 -24.67 2.27
CA GLU A 53 12.73 -23.78 2.99
C GLU A 53 11.98 -22.68 3.74
N THR A 54 12.62 -22.21 4.82
CA THR A 54 12.17 -21.06 5.59
C THR A 54 13.31 -20.08 5.73
N GLU A 55 13.10 -18.86 5.24
CA GLU A 55 14.07 -17.77 5.40
C GLU A 55 13.64 -16.84 6.54
N VAL A 56 14.60 -16.42 7.37
CA VAL A 56 14.35 -15.50 8.48
C VAL A 56 15.01 -14.17 8.18
N ILE A 57 14.21 -13.10 8.21
CA ILE A 57 14.63 -11.76 7.86
C ILE A 57 14.26 -10.82 9.00
N ARG A 58 15.22 -10.00 9.42
CA ARG A 58 14.99 -8.91 10.35
C ARG A 58 15.00 -7.60 9.58
N LEU A 59 13.89 -6.86 9.66
CA LEU A 59 13.76 -5.53 9.05
C LEU A 59 14.17 -4.45 10.04
N SER A 60 14.87 -3.43 9.56
CA SER A 60 15.21 -2.25 10.36
C SER A 60 14.00 -1.31 10.48
N PRO A 61 13.91 -0.47 11.52
CA PRO A 61 12.88 0.56 11.61
C PRO A 61 12.89 1.48 10.38
N GLY A 62 11.72 1.65 9.75
CA GLY A 62 11.52 2.42 8.52
C GLY A 62 12.06 1.76 7.26
N GLU A 63 12.57 0.54 7.35
CA GLU A 63 12.99 -0.23 6.17
C GLU A 63 11.77 -0.49 5.29
N ARG A 64 11.94 -0.22 4.00
CA ARG A 64 10.93 -0.49 2.99
C ARG A 64 11.23 -1.83 2.37
N PHE A 65 10.21 -2.64 2.16
CA PHE A 65 10.37 -3.93 1.52
C PHE A 65 9.26 -4.15 0.50
N GLU A 66 9.56 -4.98 -0.50
CA GLU A 66 8.66 -5.34 -1.58
C GLU A 66 8.63 -6.86 -1.69
N LEU A 67 7.49 -7.41 -2.10
CA LEU A 67 7.36 -8.83 -2.40
C LEU A 67 7.69 -9.07 -3.87
N ALA A 68 8.58 -10.01 -4.17
CA ALA A 68 8.93 -10.39 -5.55
C ALA A 68 7.83 -11.22 -6.26
N THR A 69 6.63 -11.26 -5.70
CA THR A 69 5.50 -12.07 -6.16
C THR A 69 4.20 -11.29 -6.01
N ASN A 70 3.11 -11.83 -6.55
CA ASN A 70 1.78 -11.27 -6.35
C ASN A 70 1.39 -11.39 -4.86
N PRO A 71 1.13 -10.27 -4.16
CA PRO A 71 0.71 -10.30 -2.75
C PRO A 71 -0.59 -11.07 -2.53
N ALA A 72 -1.47 -11.16 -3.54
CA ALA A 72 -2.70 -11.94 -3.45
C ALA A 72 -2.46 -13.47 -3.41
N SER A 73 -1.27 -13.92 -3.81
CA SER A 73 -0.84 -15.31 -3.76
C SER A 73 -0.04 -15.64 -2.50
N VAL A 74 0.22 -14.65 -1.63
CA VAL A 74 0.98 -14.83 -0.39
C VAL A 74 0.02 -15.03 0.76
N ASN A 75 0.23 -16.10 1.53
CA ASN A 75 -0.48 -16.28 2.79
C ASN A 75 0.22 -15.49 3.90
N LEU A 76 -0.50 -14.58 4.54
CA LEU A 76 0.06 -13.72 5.58
C LEU A 76 -0.48 -14.11 6.95
N THR A 77 0.41 -14.49 7.86
CA THR A 77 0.07 -14.94 9.22
C THR A 77 0.94 -14.25 10.25
N ILE A 78 0.37 -13.90 11.41
CA ILE A 78 1.12 -13.37 12.55
C ILE A 78 1.38 -14.51 13.54
N ASP A 79 2.63 -14.74 13.89
CA ASP A 79 3.06 -15.69 14.91
C ASP A 79 3.83 -14.95 16.02
N GLY A 80 3.17 -14.73 17.15
CA GLY A 80 3.72 -13.93 18.25
C GLY A 80 4.09 -12.51 17.81
N ASN A 81 5.38 -12.20 17.80
CA ASN A 81 5.91 -10.91 17.33
C ASN A 81 6.33 -10.90 15.86
N ASN A 82 6.26 -12.04 15.17
CA ASN A 82 6.77 -12.23 13.82
C ASN A 82 5.64 -12.17 12.80
N LEU A 83 5.98 -11.72 11.59
CA LEU A 83 5.12 -11.78 10.42
C LEU A 83 5.60 -12.91 9.51
N VAL A 84 4.78 -13.92 9.28
CA VAL A 84 5.09 -15.08 8.45
C VAL A 84 4.40 -14.92 7.10
N LEU A 85 5.18 -15.03 6.03
CA LEU A 85 4.75 -15.00 4.64
C LEU A 85 4.90 -16.41 4.06
N GLY A 86 3.79 -17.07 3.77
CA GLY A 86 3.74 -18.35 3.10
C GLY A 86 3.59 -18.16 1.58
N PHE A 87 4.43 -18.83 0.81
CA PHE A 87 4.44 -18.79 -0.65
C PHE A 87 4.00 -20.13 -1.20
N ASP A 88 2.92 -20.10 -1.98
CA ASP A 88 2.46 -21.22 -2.81
C ASP A 88 3.26 -21.23 -4.12
N LEU A 89 4.11 -22.23 -4.32
CA LEU A 89 5.02 -22.32 -5.46
C LEU A 89 4.49 -23.28 -6.53
N ASP A 90 3.64 -24.24 -6.17
CA ASP A 90 3.07 -25.24 -7.07
C ASP A 90 1.61 -24.96 -7.49
N GLY A 91 0.96 -23.99 -6.86
CA GLY A 91 -0.38 -23.51 -7.17
C GLY A 91 -1.50 -24.31 -6.49
N ASP A 92 -1.19 -25.10 -5.46
CA ASP A 92 -2.16 -25.94 -4.75
C ASP A 92 -2.94 -25.18 -3.64
N ARG A 93 -2.62 -23.89 -3.45
CA ARG A 93 -3.12 -22.99 -2.39
C ARG A 93 -2.60 -23.30 -0.99
N THR A 94 -1.66 -24.20 -0.87
CA THR A 94 -0.89 -24.49 0.34
C THR A 94 0.45 -23.79 0.23
N PRO A 95 0.93 -23.11 1.28
CA PRO A 95 2.27 -22.55 1.23
C PRO A 95 3.34 -23.66 1.26
N ASP A 96 4.18 -23.71 0.24
CA ASP A 96 5.34 -24.61 0.12
C ASP A 96 6.56 -24.07 0.86
N SER A 97 6.72 -22.75 0.88
CA SER A 97 7.89 -22.09 1.46
C SER A 97 7.50 -20.87 2.29
N PHE A 98 8.38 -20.46 3.20
CA PHE A 98 8.06 -19.44 4.20
C PHE A 98 9.16 -18.40 4.32
N VAL A 99 8.75 -17.14 4.53
CA VAL A 99 9.63 -16.07 5.00
C VAL A 99 9.09 -15.58 6.33
N VAL A 100 9.93 -15.60 7.36
CA VAL A 100 9.62 -15.08 8.68
C VAL A 100 10.29 -13.73 8.83
N LEU A 101 9.48 -12.69 8.90
CA LEU A 101 9.90 -11.34 9.23
C LEU A 101 9.88 -11.19 10.76
N GLU A 102 11.05 -11.21 11.38
CA GLU A 102 11.18 -11.18 12.84
C GLU A 102 10.76 -9.84 13.44
N ASP A 103 10.18 -9.88 14.64
CA ASP A 103 9.85 -8.71 15.46
C ASP A 103 8.96 -7.67 14.74
N MET A 104 8.29 -8.03 13.64
CA MET A 104 7.46 -7.11 12.85
C MET A 104 6.33 -6.47 13.66
N VAL A 105 5.70 -7.20 14.56
CA VAL A 105 4.62 -6.64 15.41
C VAL A 105 5.18 -5.58 16.35
N LEU A 106 6.38 -5.81 16.88
CA LEU A 106 7.07 -4.85 17.73
C LEU A 106 7.53 -3.63 16.92
N ALA A 107 8.12 -3.87 15.75
CA ALA A 107 8.59 -2.83 14.85
C ALA A 107 7.45 -1.97 14.30
N ALA A 108 6.29 -2.57 14.02
CA ALA A 108 5.08 -1.89 13.56
C ALA A 108 4.51 -0.91 14.60
N GLY A 109 4.75 -1.14 15.89
CA GLY A 109 4.33 -0.25 16.98
C GLY A 109 5.30 0.90 17.28
N GLY A 110 6.44 0.97 16.60
CA GLY A 110 7.43 2.03 16.79
C GLY A 110 7.11 3.33 16.06
N GLU A 111 7.92 4.37 16.31
CA GLU A 111 7.80 5.68 15.61
C GLU A 111 8.08 5.60 14.11
N ASN A 112 8.83 4.58 13.66
CA ASN A 112 9.21 4.39 12.27
C ASN A 112 9.05 2.92 11.88
N PRO A 113 7.81 2.46 11.62
CA PRO A 113 7.55 1.06 11.31
C PRO A 113 8.09 0.68 9.92
N PRO A 114 8.50 -0.58 9.70
CA PRO A 114 8.80 -1.07 8.37
C PRO A 114 7.55 -1.01 7.48
N VAL A 115 7.73 -0.71 6.19
CA VAL A 115 6.62 -0.48 5.25
C VAL A 115 6.72 -1.44 4.07
N LEU A 116 5.63 -2.17 3.81
CA LEU A 116 5.43 -2.92 2.58
C LEU A 116 5.02 -1.95 1.46
N MET A 117 5.74 -1.97 0.34
CA MET A 117 5.43 -1.18 -0.87
C MET A 117 4.75 -1.98 -1.97
#